data_AF-A0AA86Q523-F1
#
_entry.id   AF-A0AA86Q523-F1
#
_cell.length_a   1.000
_cell.length_b   1.000
_cell.length_c   1.000
_cell.angle_alpha   90.00
_cell.angle_beta   90.00
_cell.angle_gamma   90.00
#
_symmetry.space_group_name_H-M   'P 1'
#
loop_
_entity.id
_entity.type
_entity.pdbx_description
1 polymer ?
#
loop_
_entity_poly.entity_id
_entity_poly.type
_entity_poly.pdbx_seq_one_letter_code
_entity_poly.pdbx_strand_id
1 'polypeptide(L)'
;MRPLIERLTSPTKPAKVVATNVLATLSSFLCFSPKNFFNILISKAQIDKQVRNTDDNALERDQKYQMIVETRAVSAKSYIQNAPWLITETSAKVLLDFITWVLPYAQRTDLKNATIFLIKEIYQFEQVDGVKMVVTLLNKNLKSATLLKNITQELVELDKQQRVPPQVIYVEGNKNDKNDQPRIVSLKQTAEKQIDLTDFPPGVCQFCTHEVTKDLKEVEGKMWTHLLKDCSCCCICPSCHQVVEICYLPMHVCGDRECSGQKDYAYKLDLCEHCQLPFEESLLQQHEAQCQVSLKGDQLVCPLCGVILDGGEDALIHYSELKCQANPRTSQEFQDIIKQKMDKRGD
;
A
#
# COMPACT_ATOMS: atom_id res chain seq x y z
N MET A 1 -37.54 0.22 -4.31
CA MET A 1 -36.50 1.27 -4.16
C MET A 1 -36.72 2.50 -5.04
N ARG A 2 -36.91 2.39 -6.37
CA ARG A 2 -37.04 3.56 -7.27
C ARG A 2 -38.06 4.63 -6.83
N PRO A 3 -39.30 4.31 -6.42
CA PRO A 3 -40.26 5.34 -5.95
C PRO A 3 -39.83 6.06 -4.66
N LEU A 4 -39.03 5.41 -3.81
CA LEU A 4 -38.48 6.04 -2.60
C LEU A 4 -37.32 6.98 -2.96
N ILE A 5 -36.47 6.58 -3.91
CA ILE A 5 -35.35 7.41 -4.38
C ILE A 5 -35.86 8.68 -5.08
N GLU A 6 -36.94 8.61 -5.85
CA GLU A 6 -37.59 9.78 -6.46
C GLU A 6 -38.13 10.77 -5.40
N ARG A 7 -38.60 10.25 -4.25
CA ARG A 7 -39.10 11.06 -3.13
C ARG A 7 -38.00 11.82 -2.37
N LEU A 8 -36.72 11.44 -2.51
CA LEU A 8 -35.61 12.23 -1.95
C LEU A 8 -35.55 13.64 -2.53
N THR A 9 -35.99 13.79 -3.78
CA THR A 9 -36.07 15.07 -4.50
C THR A 9 -37.45 15.74 -4.39
N SER A 10 -38.36 15.22 -3.56
CA SER A 10 -39.69 15.81 -3.34
C SER A 10 -39.57 17.21 -2.76
N PRO A 11 -40.37 18.21 -3.16
CA PRO A 11 -40.37 19.52 -2.51
C PRO A 11 -40.85 19.46 -1.04
N THR A 12 -41.57 18.40 -0.64
CA THR A 12 -42.13 18.26 0.70
C THR A 12 -41.16 17.58 1.68
N LYS A 13 -40.83 18.27 2.78
CA LYS A 13 -39.96 17.76 3.85
C LYS A 13 -40.42 16.40 4.42
N PRO A 14 -41.72 16.16 4.68
CA PRO A 14 -42.19 14.87 5.19
C PRO A 14 -41.89 13.69 4.25
N ALA A 15 -42.10 13.87 2.94
CA ALA A 15 -41.85 12.82 1.96
C ALA A 15 -40.36 12.47 1.85
N LYS A 16 -39.47 13.47 1.96
CA LYS A 16 -38.02 13.26 2.02
C LYS A 16 -37.64 12.45 3.24
N VAL A 17 -38.08 12.84 4.43
CA VAL A 17 -37.74 12.16 5.70
C VAL A 17 -38.22 10.72 5.71
N VAL A 18 -39.45 10.45 5.25
CA VAL A 18 -39.97 9.09 5.13
C VAL A 18 -39.13 8.27 4.15
N ALA A 19 -38.79 8.83 2.98
CA ALA A 19 -37.94 8.14 2.01
C ALA A 19 -36.55 7.83 2.58
N THR A 20 -35.91 8.78 3.26
CA THR A 20 -34.61 8.61 3.89
C THR A 20 -34.65 7.51 4.94
N ASN A 21 -35.62 7.53 5.85
CA ASN A 21 -35.72 6.54 6.92
C ASN A 21 -35.95 5.14 6.36
N VAL A 22 -36.88 4.98 5.41
CA VAL A 22 -37.16 3.67 4.81
C VAL A 22 -35.95 3.14 4.06
N LEU A 23 -35.24 3.99 3.29
CA LEU A 23 -34.04 3.56 2.58
C LEU A 23 -32.89 3.22 3.54
N ALA A 24 -32.72 3.96 4.64
CA ALA A 24 -31.72 3.66 5.67
C ALA A 24 -32.00 2.33 6.39
N THR A 25 -33.26 2.05 6.71
CA THR A 25 -33.67 0.75 7.28
C THR A 25 -33.47 -0.38 6.26
N LEU A 26 -33.83 -0.16 4.99
CA LEU A 26 -33.60 -1.18 3.97
C LEU A 26 -32.11 -1.46 3.78
N SER A 27 -31.29 -0.42 3.83
CA SER A 27 -29.83 -0.53 3.74
C SER A 27 -29.18 -1.06 5.02
N SER A 28 -29.93 -1.46 6.05
CA SER A 28 -29.38 -2.08 7.27
C SER A 28 -29.44 -3.63 7.24
N PHE A 29 -30.11 -4.24 6.26
CA PHE A 29 -30.28 -5.70 6.18
C PHE A 29 -29.07 -6.41 5.58
N LEU A 30 -28.71 -7.58 6.11
CA LEU A 30 -27.58 -8.40 5.64
C LEU A 30 -27.66 -8.82 4.16
N CYS A 31 -28.87 -9.02 3.63
CA CYS A 31 -29.09 -9.38 2.23
C CYS A 31 -29.20 -8.18 1.28
N PHE A 32 -29.00 -6.97 1.80
CA PHE A 32 -29.08 -5.75 1.02
C PHE A 32 -27.90 -5.67 0.05
N SER A 33 -28.17 -5.48 -1.24
CA SER A 33 -27.13 -5.37 -2.26
C SER A 33 -26.66 -3.90 -2.40
N PRO A 34 -25.48 -3.51 -1.89
CA PRO A 34 -25.03 -2.12 -1.90
C PRO A 34 -24.78 -1.61 -3.33
N LYS A 35 -24.25 -2.46 -4.21
CA LYS A 35 -24.05 -2.15 -5.64
C LYS A 35 -25.35 -1.70 -6.31
N ASN A 36 -26.41 -2.52 -6.24
CA ASN A 36 -27.69 -2.18 -6.85
C ASN A 36 -28.33 -0.94 -6.22
N PHE A 37 -28.17 -0.75 -4.91
CA PHE A 37 -28.65 0.45 -4.24
C PHE A 37 -28.00 1.72 -4.79
N PHE A 38 -26.66 1.79 -4.81
CA PHE A 38 -25.96 2.96 -5.34
C PHE A 38 -26.17 3.12 -6.85
N ASN A 39 -26.29 2.02 -7.61
CA ASN A 39 -26.65 2.10 -9.02
C ASN A 39 -27.97 2.83 -9.23
N ILE A 40 -28.99 2.55 -8.41
CA ILE A 40 -30.28 3.25 -8.54
C ILE A 40 -30.21 4.68 -7.97
N LEU A 41 -29.44 4.88 -6.90
CA LEU A 41 -29.35 6.15 -6.18
C LEU A 41 -28.56 7.23 -6.93
N ILE A 42 -27.37 6.90 -7.46
CA ILE A 42 -26.41 7.92 -7.94
C ILE A 42 -25.93 7.71 -9.38
N SER A 43 -26.20 6.58 -10.04
CA SER A 43 -25.68 6.40 -11.41
C SER A 43 -26.26 7.45 -12.37
N LYS A 44 -25.40 7.97 -13.26
CA LYS A 44 -25.76 8.94 -14.29
C LYS A 44 -26.98 8.48 -15.08
N ALA A 45 -26.95 7.23 -15.57
CA ALA A 45 -28.05 6.65 -16.34
C ALA A 45 -29.41 6.64 -15.62
N GLN A 46 -29.44 6.56 -14.28
CA GLN A 46 -30.69 6.60 -13.52
C GLN A 46 -31.14 8.03 -13.23
N ILE A 47 -30.20 8.96 -13.06
CA ILE A 47 -30.49 10.39 -12.92
C ILE A 47 -31.03 10.94 -14.24
N ASP A 48 -30.38 10.63 -15.37
CA ASP A 48 -30.80 11.02 -16.72
C ASP A 48 -32.20 10.49 -17.04
N LYS A 49 -32.51 9.23 -16.69
CA LYS A 49 -33.86 8.66 -16.86
C LYS A 49 -34.95 9.42 -16.09
N GLN A 50 -34.60 10.07 -14.99
CA GLN A 50 -35.54 10.86 -14.18
C GLN A 50 -35.75 12.27 -14.78
N VAL A 51 -34.82 12.75 -15.59
CA VAL A 51 -34.87 14.05 -16.26
C VAL A 51 -35.07 13.79 -17.77
N ARG A 52 -36.29 13.42 -18.18
CA ARG A 52 -36.60 13.14 -19.58
C ARG A 52 -36.58 14.42 -20.45
N ASN A 53 -35.96 14.32 -21.63
CA ASN A 53 -36.05 15.21 -22.80
C ASN A 53 -35.54 16.64 -22.64
N THR A 54 -34.24 16.80 -22.44
CA THR A 54 -33.54 18.04 -22.82
C THR A 54 -32.28 17.65 -23.58
N ASP A 55 -31.93 18.46 -24.58
CA ASP A 55 -30.77 18.27 -25.46
C ASP A 55 -29.51 17.94 -24.64
N ASP A 56 -28.72 16.92 -25.05
CA ASP A 56 -27.59 16.38 -24.26
C ASP A 56 -26.58 17.47 -23.84
N ASN A 57 -26.49 18.56 -24.61
CA ASN A 57 -25.59 19.69 -24.37
C ASN A 57 -26.13 20.75 -23.37
N ALA A 58 -27.41 20.70 -23.00
CA ALA A 58 -28.07 21.65 -22.08
C ALA A 58 -28.34 21.08 -20.68
N LEU A 59 -28.31 19.75 -20.54
CA LEU A 59 -28.72 19.02 -19.33
C LEU A 59 -27.85 19.32 -18.11
N GLU A 60 -26.54 19.48 -18.31
CA GLU A 60 -25.58 19.76 -17.23
C GLU A 60 -25.67 21.21 -16.70
N ARG A 61 -26.34 22.12 -17.43
CA ARG A 61 -26.62 23.50 -16.98
C ARG A 61 -28.00 23.64 -16.35
N ASP A 62 -28.83 22.59 -16.39
CA ASP A 62 -30.17 22.58 -15.84
C ASP A 62 -30.12 22.57 -14.30
N GLN A 63 -30.74 23.58 -13.67
CA GLN A 63 -30.74 23.73 -12.22
C GLN A 63 -31.44 22.58 -11.49
N LYS A 64 -32.48 21.99 -12.10
CA LYS A 64 -33.21 20.85 -11.55
C LYS A 64 -32.35 19.60 -11.63
N TYR A 65 -31.62 19.40 -12.72
CA TYR A 65 -30.65 18.32 -12.85
C TYR A 65 -29.55 18.42 -11.79
N GLN A 66 -28.92 19.59 -11.66
CA GLN A 66 -27.90 19.85 -10.64
C GLN A 66 -28.42 19.65 -9.20
N MET A 67 -29.67 20.07 -8.92
CA MET A 67 -30.30 19.82 -7.63
C MET A 67 -30.53 18.32 -7.35
N ILE A 68 -30.91 17.54 -8.36
CA ILE A 68 -31.10 16.08 -8.22
C ILE A 68 -29.76 15.40 -7.93
N VAL A 69 -28.70 15.76 -8.67
CA VAL A 69 -27.34 15.25 -8.46
C VAL A 69 -26.86 15.56 -7.04
N GLU A 70 -26.98 16.81 -6.59
CA GLU A 70 -26.59 17.23 -5.24
C GLU A 70 -27.38 16.47 -4.16
N THR A 71 -28.71 16.41 -4.28
CA THR A 71 -29.56 15.72 -3.29
C THR A 71 -29.20 14.25 -3.15
N ARG A 72 -28.93 13.58 -4.29
CA ARG A 72 -28.55 12.16 -4.31
C ARG A 72 -27.13 11.94 -3.77
N ALA A 73 -26.19 12.84 -4.05
CA ALA A 73 -24.85 12.82 -3.46
C ALA A 73 -24.89 12.96 -1.94
N VAL A 74 -25.63 13.94 -1.42
CA VAL A 74 -25.81 14.16 0.02
C VAL A 74 -26.49 12.95 0.68
N SER A 75 -27.46 12.35 0.01
CA SER A 75 -28.12 11.12 0.49
C SER A 75 -27.13 9.96 0.55
N ALA A 76 -26.32 9.74 -0.50
CA ALA A 76 -25.31 8.69 -0.53
C ALA A 76 -24.29 8.85 0.60
N LYS A 77 -23.79 10.08 0.82
CA LYS A 77 -22.96 10.43 1.98
C LYS A 77 -23.64 10.02 3.29
N SER A 78 -24.90 10.42 3.49
CA SER A 78 -25.63 10.15 4.73
C SER A 78 -25.82 8.64 4.97
N TYR A 79 -26.09 7.85 3.94
CA TYR A 79 -26.22 6.40 4.10
C TYR A 79 -24.90 5.74 4.48
N ILE A 80 -23.80 6.10 3.81
CA ILE A 80 -22.46 5.55 4.11
C ILE A 80 -22.03 5.92 5.52
N GLN A 81 -22.23 7.18 5.93
CA GLN A 81 -21.89 7.64 7.28
C GLN A 81 -22.60 6.83 8.39
N ASN A 82 -23.83 6.37 8.13
CA ASN A 82 -24.60 5.55 9.09
C ASN A 82 -24.37 4.04 8.93
N ALA A 83 -23.92 3.59 7.76
CA ALA A 83 -23.69 2.19 7.44
C ALA A 83 -22.43 2.04 6.56
N PRO A 84 -21.21 2.12 7.14
CA PRO A 84 -19.95 2.07 6.40
C PRO A 84 -19.76 0.79 5.57
N TRP A 85 -20.35 -0.32 6.02
CA TRP A 85 -20.34 -1.61 5.31
C TRP A 85 -21.01 -1.58 3.93
N LEU A 86 -21.74 -0.50 3.59
CA LEU A 86 -22.27 -0.29 2.25
C LEU A 86 -21.14 -0.09 1.21
N ILE A 87 -19.92 0.21 1.65
CA ILE A 87 -18.74 0.19 0.80
C ILE A 87 -18.23 -1.24 0.71
N THR A 88 -18.26 -1.76 -0.52
CA THR A 88 -17.81 -3.09 -0.93
C THR A 88 -17.01 -2.92 -2.21
N GLU A 89 -16.24 -3.92 -2.62
CA GLU A 89 -15.50 -3.85 -3.89
C GLU A 89 -16.42 -3.49 -5.08
N THR A 90 -17.65 -3.98 -5.06
CA THR A 90 -18.60 -3.77 -6.16
C THR A 90 -19.35 -2.43 -6.08
N SER A 91 -19.64 -1.90 -4.90
CA SER A 91 -20.25 -0.57 -4.74
C SER A 91 -19.24 0.56 -4.87
N ALA A 92 -17.98 0.34 -4.49
CA ALA A 92 -16.90 1.29 -4.70
C ALA A 92 -16.74 1.68 -6.18
N LYS A 93 -16.85 0.72 -7.10
CA LYS A 93 -16.83 0.98 -8.56
C LYS A 93 -17.94 1.95 -8.99
N VAL A 94 -19.16 1.77 -8.49
CA VAL A 94 -20.30 2.66 -8.78
C VAL A 94 -20.10 4.07 -8.21
N LEU A 95 -19.55 4.15 -7.00
CA LEU A 95 -19.23 5.43 -6.35
C LEU A 95 -18.13 6.18 -7.10
N LEU A 96 -17.09 5.48 -7.57
CA LEU A 96 -16.01 6.06 -8.35
C LEU A 96 -16.50 6.57 -9.71
N ASP A 97 -17.33 5.81 -10.42
CA ASP A 97 -17.94 6.26 -11.69
C ASP A 97 -18.75 7.55 -11.48
N PHE A 98 -19.49 7.63 -10.38
CA PHE A 98 -20.22 8.83 -10.01
C PHE A 98 -19.28 10.01 -9.70
N ILE A 99 -18.24 9.80 -8.88
CA ILE A 99 -17.26 10.84 -8.53
C ILE A 99 -16.56 11.34 -9.80
N THR A 100 -16.08 10.45 -10.67
CA THR A 100 -15.46 10.82 -11.95
C THR A 100 -16.37 11.71 -12.79
N TRP A 101 -17.66 11.42 -12.80
CA TRP A 101 -18.63 12.22 -13.51
C TRP A 101 -18.86 13.58 -12.86
N VAL A 102 -19.07 13.67 -11.53
CA VAL A 102 -19.49 14.93 -10.88
C VAL A 102 -18.36 15.87 -10.48
N LEU A 103 -17.16 15.34 -10.23
CA LEU A 103 -16.02 16.08 -9.69
C LEU A 103 -15.61 17.31 -10.52
N PRO A 104 -15.60 17.27 -11.88
CA PRO A 104 -15.22 18.43 -12.68
C PRO A 104 -16.11 19.67 -12.53
N TYR A 105 -17.36 19.50 -12.09
CA TYR A 105 -18.34 20.59 -11.97
C TYR A 105 -18.98 20.70 -10.58
N ALA A 106 -18.37 20.10 -9.56
CA ALA A 106 -18.80 20.19 -8.17
C ALA A 106 -18.53 21.58 -7.55
N GLN A 107 -19.20 22.61 -8.09
CA GLN A 107 -19.05 24.01 -7.67
C GLN A 107 -19.92 24.34 -6.45
N ARG A 108 -21.05 23.64 -6.29
CA ARG A 108 -21.96 23.83 -5.15
C ARG A 108 -21.38 23.21 -3.89
N THR A 109 -21.46 23.92 -2.78
CA THR A 109 -20.86 23.53 -1.49
C THR A 109 -21.31 22.15 -1.03
N ASP A 110 -22.60 21.84 -1.11
CA ASP A 110 -23.13 20.57 -0.62
C ASP A 110 -22.72 19.39 -1.51
N LEU A 111 -22.77 19.56 -2.83
CA LEU A 111 -22.27 18.54 -3.78
C LEU A 111 -20.76 18.32 -3.60
N LYS A 112 -19.98 19.40 -3.45
CA LYS A 112 -18.53 19.33 -3.19
C LYS A 112 -18.25 18.57 -1.89
N ASN A 113 -18.92 18.94 -0.80
CA ASN A 113 -18.74 18.30 0.50
C ASN A 113 -19.16 16.82 0.50
N ALA A 114 -20.25 16.49 -0.21
CA ALA A 114 -20.66 15.10 -0.39
C ALA A 114 -19.64 14.32 -1.20
N THR A 115 -19.14 14.88 -2.31
CA THR A 115 -18.16 14.21 -3.17
C THR A 115 -16.83 13.98 -2.45
N ILE A 116 -16.32 14.97 -1.71
CA ILE A 116 -15.11 14.83 -0.89
C ILE A 116 -15.29 13.76 0.18
N PHE A 117 -16.44 13.72 0.84
CA PHE A 117 -16.75 12.67 1.82
C PHE A 117 -16.70 11.27 1.17
N LEU A 118 -17.34 11.08 0.01
CA LEU A 118 -17.30 9.79 -0.69
C LEU A 118 -15.88 9.39 -1.09
N ILE A 119 -15.04 10.35 -1.49
CA ILE A 119 -13.61 10.11 -1.76
C ILE A 119 -12.89 9.62 -0.51
N LYS A 120 -13.10 10.25 0.65
CA LYS A 120 -12.49 9.88 1.94
C LYS A 120 -12.88 8.46 2.36
N GLU A 121 -14.15 8.11 2.22
CA GLU A 121 -14.63 6.79 2.62
C GLU A 121 -14.09 5.66 1.72
N ILE A 122 -13.94 5.92 0.40
CA ILE A 122 -13.30 4.96 -0.51
C ILE A 122 -11.80 4.85 -0.23
N TYR A 123 -11.15 5.96 0.09
CA TYR A 123 -9.73 6.01 0.41
C TYR A 123 -9.37 5.11 1.60
N GLN A 124 -10.24 5.03 2.60
CA GLN A 124 -10.06 4.21 3.81
C GLN A 124 -10.48 2.75 3.65
N PHE A 125 -11.03 2.36 2.49
CA PHE A 125 -11.63 1.04 2.35
C PHE A 125 -10.57 -0.02 2.02
N GLU A 126 -10.00 -0.66 3.04
CA GLU A 126 -8.85 -1.59 2.94
C GLU A 126 -9.07 -2.84 2.07
N GLN A 127 -10.32 -3.31 1.93
CA GLN A 127 -10.62 -4.51 1.14
C GLN A 127 -10.36 -4.30 -0.36
N VAL A 128 -10.24 -3.04 -0.79
CA VAL A 128 -9.71 -2.67 -2.10
C VAL A 128 -8.53 -1.74 -1.87
N ASP A 129 -7.62 -1.63 -2.82
CA ASP A 129 -6.53 -0.64 -2.74
C ASP A 129 -7.12 0.79 -2.94
N GLY A 130 -7.85 1.28 -1.91
CA GLY A 130 -8.65 2.50 -1.93
C GLY A 130 -7.80 3.73 -2.21
N VAL A 131 -6.59 3.75 -1.66
CA VAL A 131 -5.55 4.77 -1.92
C VAL A 131 -5.24 4.83 -3.41
N LYS A 132 -4.88 3.70 -4.03
CA LYS A 132 -4.56 3.66 -5.47
C LYS A 132 -5.76 4.04 -6.32
N MET A 133 -6.97 3.59 -5.98
CA MET A 133 -8.18 3.94 -6.70
C MET A 133 -8.44 5.45 -6.69
N VAL A 134 -8.36 6.07 -5.50
CA VAL A 134 -8.56 7.51 -5.33
C VAL A 134 -7.48 8.32 -6.03
N VAL A 135 -6.20 7.96 -5.89
CA VAL A 135 -5.10 8.66 -6.57
C VAL A 135 -5.24 8.59 -8.09
N THR A 136 -5.54 7.40 -8.63
CA THR A 136 -5.78 7.20 -10.06
C THR A 136 -6.95 8.05 -10.55
N LEU A 137 -8.05 8.07 -9.79
CA LEU A 137 -9.24 8.86 -10.12
C LEU A 137 -8.94 10.36 -10.13
N LEU A 138 -8.27 10.87 -9.10
CA LEU A 138 -8.00 12.30 -8.95
C LEU A 138 -7.04 12.80 -10.02
N ASN A 139 -5.93 12.09 -10.27
CA ASN A 139 -4.96 12.47 -11.29
C ASN A 139 -5.54 12.43 -12.71
N LYS A 140 -6.44 11.47 -12.99
CA LYS A 140 -7.05 11.33 -14.31
C LYS A 140 -8.11 12.40 -14.58
N ASN A 141 -8.91 12.75 -13.58
CA ASN A 141 -10.15 13.50 -13.81
C ASN A 141 -10.15 14.92 -13.25
N LEU A 142 -9.21 15.28 -12.36
CA LEU A 142 -9.18 16.59 -11.72
C LEU A 142 -8.00 17.44 -12.20
N LYS A 143 -8.30 18.46 -13.00
CA LYS A 143 -7.31 19.43 -13.52
C LYS A 143 -7.14 20.67 -12.63
N SER A 144 -8.04 20.89 -11.67
CA SER A 144 -7.98 22.04 -10.77
C SER A 144 -6.95 21.81 -9.66
N ALA A 145 -5.81 22.48 -9.75
CA ALA A 145 -4.74 22.40 -8.74
C ALA A 145 -5.24 22.77 -7.33
N THR A 146 -6.08 23.81 -7.23
CA THR A 146 -6.66 24.25 -5.95
C THR A 146 -7.56 23.18 -5.34
N LEU A 147 -8.44 22.58 -6.14
CA LEU A 147 -9.34 21.53 -5.64
C LEU A 147 -8.57 20.25 -5.30
N LEU A 148 -7.56 19.90 -6.10
CA LEU A 148 -6.69 18.76 -5.86
C LEU A 148 -5.89 18.92 -4.55
N LYS A 149 -5.34 20.11 -4.30
CA LYS A 149 -4.65 20.46 -3.05
C LYS A 149 -5.58 20.37 -1.85
N ASN A 150 -6.80 20.91 -1.95
CA ASN A 150 -7.80 20.83 -0.88
C ASN A 150 -8.20 19.39 -0.56
N ILE A 151 -8.45 18.56 -1.58
CA ILE A 151 -8.77 17.14 -1.38
C ILE A 151 -7.58 16.41 -0.73
N THR A 152 -6.35 16.71 -1.16
CA THR A 152 -5.16 16.11 -0.55
C THR A 152 -5.06 16.45 0.93
N GLN A 153 -5.29 17.71 1.32
CA GLN A 153 -5.26 18.13 2.72
C GLN A 153 -6.32 17.39 3.56
N GLU A 154 -7.51 17.18 3.01
CA GLU A 154 -8.57 16.38 3.65
C GLU A 154 -8.19 14.90 3.84
N LEU A 155 -7.44 14.31 2.90
CA LEU A 155 -6.93 12.95 3.00
C LEU A 155 -5.79 12.83 4.02
N VAL A 156 -4.88 13.81 4.05
CA VAL A 156 -3.78 13.86 5.03
C VAL A 156 -4.31 14.05 6.46
N GLU A 157 -5.32 14.90 6.65
CA GLU A 157 -5.96 15.06 7.96
C GLU A 157 -6.72 13.80 8.38
N LEU A 158 -7.25 13.05 7.40
CA LEU A 158 -7.90 11.76 7.66
C LEU A 158 -6.89 10.69 8.10
N ASP A 159 -5.75 10.59 7.44
CA ASP A 159 -4.63 9.72 7.84
C ASP A 159 -4.18 10.04 9.27
N LYS A 160 -4.05 11.34 9.58
CA LYS A 160 -3.70 11.82 10.93
C LYS A 160 -4.75 11.42 11.98
N GLN A 161 -6.04 11.52 11.66
CA GLN A 161 -7.12 11.09 12.56
C GLN A 161 -7.07 9.58 12.84
N GLN A 162 -6.66 8.79 11.84
CA GLN A 162 -6.44 7.36 11.97
C GLN A 162 -5.08 6.97 12.56
N ARG A 163 -4.24 7.97 12.89
CA ARG A 163 -2.87 7.77 13.40
C ARG A 163 -1.99 6.96 12.43
N VAL A 164 -2.26 7.06 11.14
CA VAL A 164 -1.39 6.51 10.09
C VAL A 164 -0.57 7.65 9.47
N PRO A 165 0.66 7.39 9.01
CA PRO A 165 1.42 8.39 8.26
C PRO A 165 0.64 8.77 6.99
N PRO A 166 0.81 10.00 6.48
CA PRO A 166 0.20 10.43 5.23
C PRO A 166 0.48 9.42 4.11
N GLN A 167 -0.54 8.91 3.44
CA GLN A 167 -0.36 7.95 2.33
C GLN A 167 -0.39 8.64 0.97
N VAL A 168 -0.62 9.95 0.95
CA VAL A 168 -0.63 10.77 -0.26
C VAL A 168 0.06 12.10 -0.04
N ILE A 169 0.71 12.59 -1.09
CA ILE A 169 1.27 13.95 -1.15
C ILE A 169 0.80 14.67 -2.41
N TYR A 170 0.64 15.99 -2.29
CA TYR A 170 0.40 16.86 -3.42
C TYR A 170 1.74 17.38 -3.95
N VAL A 171 1.95 17.24 -5.26
CA VAL A 171 3.13 17.74 -5.96
C VAL A 171 2.71 18.91 -6.83
N GLU A 172 3.28 20.08 -6.57
CA GLU A 172 3.12 21.24 -7.44
C GLU A 172 3.84 20.98 -8.77
N GLY A 173 3.11 21.06 -9.87
CA GLY A 173 3.70 20.94 -11.21
C GLY A 173 4.59 22.15 -11.53
N ASN A 174 5.68 21.91 -12.25
CA ASN A 174 6.59 22.96 -12.69
C ASN A 174 5.93 23.85 -13.75
N LYS A 175 5.71 25.13 -13.42
CA LYS A 175 5.11 26.11 -14.34
C LYS A 175 5.89 26.32 -15.65
N ASN A 176 7.18 25.96 -15.66
CA ASN A 176 8.06 26.10 -16.82
C ASN A 176 8.08 24.84 -17.71
N ASP A 177 7.52 23.72 -17.25
CA ASP A 177 7.39 22.49 -18.02
C ASP A 177 5.89 22.19 -18.24
N LYS A 178 5.45 22.28 -19.50
CA LYS A 178 4.04 22.04 -19.86
C LYS A 178 3.59 20.60 -19.57
N ASN A 179 4.53 19.67 -19.43
CA ASN A 179 4.26 18.26 -19.14
C ASN A 179 4.22 17.96 -17.63
N ASP A 180 4.74 18.85 -16.77
CA ASP A 180 4.76 18.66 -15.32
C ASP A 180 3.53 19.33 -14.68
N GLN A 181 2.42 18.62 -14.70
CA GLN A 181 1.15 19.08 -14.13
C GLN A 181 1.05 18.74 -12.63
N PRO A 182 0.32 19.55 -11.85
CA PRO A 182 0.01 19.24 -10.46
C PRO A 182 -0.66 17.87 -10.33
N ARG A 183 -0.20 17.07 -9.38
CA ARG A 183 -0.66 15.69 -9.20
C ARG A 183 -0.64 15.28 -7.74
N ILE A 184 -1.39 14.24 -7.42
CA ILE A 184 -1.28 13.53 -6.15
C ILE A 184 -0.44 12.28 -6.38
N VAL A 185 0.50 12.02 -5.49
CA VAL A 185 1.30 10.79 -5.50
C VAL A 185 0.91 9.98 -4.28
N SER A 186 0.56 8.72 -4.49
CA SER A 186 0.49 7.75 -3.39
C SER A 186 1.91 7.54 -2.87
N LEU A 187 2.10 7.84 -1.60
CA LEU A 187 3.19 7.29 -0.82
C LEU A 187 2.79 5.83 -0.61
N LYS A 188 3.35 4.93 -1.43
CA LYS A 188 3.02 3.51 -1.33
C LYS A 188 3.22 3.06 0.12
N GLN A 189 2.13 2.72 0.81
CA GLN A 189 2.20 1.79 1.93
C GLN A 189 2.40 0.41 1.30
N THR A 190 3.63 -0.10 1.37
CA THR A 190 3.93 -1.49 1.01
C THR A 190 3.28 -2.37 2.08
N ALA A 191 2.03 -2.76 1.86
CA ALA A 191 1.37 -3.78 2.67
C ALA A 191 1.90 -5.17 2.26
N GLU A 192 3.08 -5.50 2.74
CA GLU A 192 3.60 -6.85 2.98
C GLU A 192 4.83 -6.64 3.87
N LYS A 193 4.71 -7.00 5.16
CA LYS A 193 5.76 -7.03 6.19
C LYS A 193 7.10 -6.41 5.76
N GLN A 194 7.24 -5.09 5.88
CA GLN A 194 8.55 -4.45 5.90
C GLN A 194 8.61 -3.54 7.11
N ILE A 195 9.55 -3.87 7.97
CA ILE A 195 10.08 -3.06 9.05
C ILE A 195 10.19 -1.61 8.55
N ASP A 196 9.71 -0.66 9.35
CA ASP A 196 9.78 0.76 9.06
C ASP A 196 11.24 1.18 8.82
N LEU A 197 11.55 1.63 7.60
CA LEU A 197 12.88 2.15 7.23
C LEU A 197 12.92 3.67 7.22
N THR A 198 11.87 4.35 7.68
CA THR A 198 11.83 5.81 7.66
C THR A 198 12.68 6.48 8.75
N ASP A 199 13.37 5.70 9.59
CA ASP A 199 14.39 6.21 10.52
C ASP A 199 15.79 6.38 9.88
N PHE A 200 16.01 5.95 8.64
CA PHE A 200 17.32 6.06 8.00
C PHE A 200 17.38 7.19 6.96
N PRO A 201 18.24 8.21 7.16
CA PRO A 201 18.48 9.25 6.18
C PRO A 201 18.80 8.66 4.79
N PRO A 202 18.40 9.30 3.69
CA PRO A 202 18.80 8.87 2.35
C PRO A 202 20.32 8.67 2.28
N GLY A 203 20.75 7.48 1.88
CA GLY A 203 22.16 7.11 1.87
C GLY A 203 22.68 6.45 3.15
N VAL A 204 21.81 6.05 4.08
CA VAL A 204 22.17 5.17 5.22
C VAL A 204 21.59 3.77 5.00
N CYS A 205 22.42 2.74 5.20
CA CYS A 205 22.02 1.34 5.03
C CYS A 205 21.11 0.91 6.19
N GLN A 206 19.90 0.44 5.87
CA GLN A 206 18.92 -0.02 6.85
C GLN A 206 19.40 -1.18 7.73
N PHE A 207 20.28 -2.05 7.21
CA PHE A 207 20.65 -3.28 7.91
C PHE A 207 21.81 -3.09 8.90
N CYS A 208 22.80 -2.27 8.51
CA CYS A 208 24.00 -2.05 9.33
C CYS A 208 24.18 -0.60 9.77
N THR A 209 23.27 0.30 9.41
CA THR A 209 23.26 1.73 9.73
C THR A 209 24.45 2.54 9.17
N HIS A 210 25.21 1.97 8.24
CA HIS A 210 26.34 2.64 7.58
C HIS A 210 25.90 3.70 6.57
N GLU A 211 26.43 4.93 6.67
CA GLU A 211 26.22 5.98 5.68
C GLU A 211 27.07 5.76 4.43
N VAL A 212 26.44 5.37 3.32
CA VAL A 212 27.09 5.08 2.03
C VAL A 212 27.39 6.35 1.21
N THR A 213 26.54 7.38 1.28
CA THR A 213 26.77 8.68 0.64
C THR A 213 25.76 9.74 1.10
N LYS A 214 26.13 11.03 1.01
CA LYS A 214 25.21 12.17 1.20
C LYS A 214 24.68 12.74 -0.11
N ASP A 215 25.26 12.34 -1.25
CA ASP A 215 24.78 12.78 -2.56
C ASP A 215 23.61 11.90 -3.03
N LEU A 216 22.40 12.46 -2.99
CA LEU A 216 21.15 11.82 -3.40
C LEU A 216 21.18 11.25 -4.82
N LYS A 217 22.01 11.80 -5.72
CA LYS A 217 22.12 11.32 -7.11
C LYS A 217 22.89 10.00 -7.21
N GLU A 218 23.73 9.70 -6.23
CA GLU A 218 24.58 8.51 -6.21
C GLU A 218 24.11 7.43 -5.24
N VAL A 219 23.10 7.73 -4.40
CA VAL A 219 22.60 6.84 -3.33
C VAL A 219 22.28 5.45 -3.86
N GLU A 220 21.57 5.34 -4.99
CA GLU A 220 21.15 4.06 -5.55
C GLU A 220 22.35 3.15 -5.89
N GLY A 221 23.31 3.68 -6.67
CA GLY A 221 24.49 2.91 -7.10
C GLY A 221 25.43 2.55 -5.94
N LYS A 222 25.60 3.46 -4.97
CA LYS A 222 26.45 3.22 -3.79
C LYS A 222 25.80 2.27 -2.79
N MET A 223 24.49 2.38 -2.56
CA MET A 223 23.75 1.44 -1.71
C MET A 223 23.78 0.04 -2.30
N TRP A 224 23.53 -0.11 -3.61
CA TRP A 224 23.63 -1.40 -4.29
C TRP A 224 25.02 -2.03 -4.12
N THR A 225 26.08 -1.24 -4.30
CA THR A 225 27.46 -1.70 -4.12
C THR A 225 27.72 -2.17 -2.69
N HIS A 226 27.28 -1.38 -1.71
CA HIS A 226 27.39 -1.71 -0.29
C HIS A 226 26.68 -3.02 0.06
N LEU A 227 25.41 -3.18 -0.34
CA LEU A 227 24.63 -4.40 -0.07
C LEU A 227 25.28 -5.64 -0.69
N LEU A 228 25.81 -5.49 -1.91
CA LEU A 228 26.45 -6.56 -2.64
C LEU A 228 27.79 -6.99 -2.02
N LYS A 229 28.57 -6.07 -1.46
CA LYS A 229 29.98 -6.33 -1.09
C LYS A 229 30.32 -6.13 0.38
N ASP A 230 29.82 -5.06 0.97
CA ASP A 230 30.38 -4.49 2.20
C ASP A 230 29.46 -4.69 3.41
N CYS A 231 28.15 -4.77 3.20
CA CYS A 231 27.18 -4.87 4.30
C CYS A 231 27.40 -6.18 5.08
N SER A 232 27.81 -6.07 6.33
CA SER A 232 28.07 -7.23 7.20
C SER A 232 26.79 -7.97 7.60
N CYS A 233 25.62 -7.33 7.52
CA CYS A 233 24.33 -7.96 7.85
C CYS A 233 23.73 -8.77 6.70
N CYS A 234 24.26 -8.62 5.48
CA CYS A 234 23.77 -9.28 4.28
C CYS A 234 24.77 -10.33 3.78
N CYS A 235 24.26 -11.27 2.99
CA CYS A 235 25.04 -12.23 2.22
C CYS A 235 24.47 -12.36 0.80
N ILE A 236 25.18 -13.07 -0.06
CA ILE A 236 24.68 -13.45 -1.38
C ILE A 236 24.32 -14.92 -1.32
N CYS A 237 23.08 -15.27 -1.66
CA CYS A 237 22.67 -16.66 -1.78
C CYS A 237 23.54 -17.35 -2.87
N PRO A 238 24.22 -18.46 -2.56
CA PRO A 238 25.11 -19.13 -3.51
C PRO A 238 24.38 -19.72 -4.73
N SER A 239 23.06 -19.89 -4.66
CA SER A 239 22.27 -20.45 -5.77
C SER A 239 21.61 -19.40 -6.63
N CYS A 240 20.77 -18.54 -6.04
CA CYS A 240 20.02 -17.55 -6.82
C CYS A 240 20.77 -16.21 -6.99
N HIS A 241 21.90 -16.03 -6.31
CA HIS A 241 22.71 -14.80 -6.29
C HIS A 241 21.97 -13.55 -5.77
N GLN A 242 20.83 -13.72 -5.10
CA GLN A 242 20.13 -12.62 -4.44
C GLN A 242 20.87 -12.17 -3.18
N VAL A 243 20.78 -10.88 -2.87
CA VAL A 243 21.23 -10.34 -1.59
C VAL A 243 20.16 -10.64 -0.54
N VAL A 244 20.55 -11.30 0.54
CA VAL A 244 19.66 -11.77 1.61
C VAL A 244 20.26 -11.40 2.96
N GLU A 245 19.42 -11.02 3.92
CA GLU A 245 19.86 -10.88 5.32
C GLU A 245 20.37 -12.22 5.85
N ILE A 246 21.49 -12.21 6.58
CA ILE A 246 22.13 -13.46 7.01
C ILE A 246 21.20 -14.31 7.87
N CYS A 247 20.44 -13.69 8.79
CA CYS A 247 19.49 -14.39 9.65
C CYS A 247 18.30 -15.01 8.87
N TYR A 248 17.99 -14.48 7.68
CA TYR A 248 16.91 -14.98 6.83
C TYR A 248 17.37 -16.06 5.83
N LEU A 249 18.69 -16.24 5.68
CA LEU A 249 19.26 -17.19 4.72
C LEU A 249 18.72 -18.63 4.86
N PRO A 250 18.55 -19.21 6.08
CA PRO A 250 17.97 -20.55 6.25
C PRO A 250 16.59 -20.70 5.58
N MET A 251 15.69 -19.77 5.86
CA MET A 251 14.34 -19.78 5.28
C MET A 251 14.39 -19.62 3.76
N HIS A 252 15.22 -18.69 3.29
CA HIS A 252 15.37 -18.42 1.86
C HIS A 252 15.78 -19.68 1.08
N VAL A 253 16.80 -20.42 1.54
CA VAL A 253 17.33 -21.57 0.78
C VAL A 253 16.46 -22.83 0.84
N CYS A 254 15.59 -22.94 1.85
CA CYS A 254 14.65 -24.06 2.00
C CYS A 254 13.26 -23.78 1.40
N GLY A 255 12.90 -22.51 1.19
CA GLY A 255 11.59 -22.11 0.66
C GLY A 255 11.47 -22.20 -0.87
N ASP A 256 10.59 -23.08 -1.36
CA ASP A 256 10.30 -23.30 -2.80
C ASP A 256 9.93 -22.04 -3.61
N ARG A 257 9.47 -20.97 -2.93
CA ARG A 257 9.07 -19.71 -3.55
C ARG A 257 10.08 -18.58 -3.36
N GLU A 258 11.13 -18.80 -2.57
CA GLU A 258 12.07 -17.74 -2.16
C GLU A 258 13.41 -17.86 -2.89
N CYS A 259 13.96 -19.07 -3.02
CA CYS A 259 15.19 -19.29 -3.78
C CYS A 259 14.89 -19.85 -5.18
N SER A 260 15.00 -19.00 -6.21
CA SER A 260 14.81 -19.42 -7.60
C SER A 260 15.84 -20.47 -8.07
N GLY A 261 17.00 -20.55 -7.41
CA GLY A 261 18.06 -21.51 -7.71
C GLY A 261 17.99 -22.80 -6.88
N GLN A 262 16.97 -22.99 -6.04
CA GLN A 262 16.86 -24.21 -5.22
C GLN A 262 16.77 -25.48 -6.08
N LYS A 263 16.12 -25.37 -7.24
CA LYS A 263 15.99 -26.46 -8.22
C LYS A 263 17.32 -26.88 -8.83
N ASP A 264 18.34 -26.04 -8.73
CA ASP A 264 19.66 -26.26 -9.31
C ASP A 264 20.64 -26.92 -8.33
N TYR A 265 20.26 -27.10 -7.06
CA TYR A 265 21.06 -27.87 -6.11
C TYR A 265 21.05 -29.37 -6.46
N ALA A 266 22.20 -30.02 -6.32
CA ALA A 266 22.33 -31.47 -6.46
C ALA A 266 21.67 -32.26 -5.32
N TYR A 267 21.25 -31.56 -4.26
CA TYR A 267 20.70 -32.11 -3.03
C TYR A 267 19.57 -31.21 -2.53
N LYS A 268 18.67 -31.76 -1.71
CA LYS A 268 17.59 -31.00 -1.09
C LYS A 268 17.97 -30.55 0.30
N LEU A 269 17.61 -29.33 0.63
CA LEU A 269 17.80 -28.74 1.95
C LEU A 269 16.45 -28.63 2.65
N ASP A 270 16.44 -28.93 3.94
CA ASP A 270 15.28 -28.74 4.82
C ASP A 270 15.73 -28.23 6.20
N LEU A 271 14.81 -27.65 6.95
CA LEU A 271 15.09 -27.02 8.24
C LEU A 271 14.94 -28.03 9.38
N CYS A 272 15.91 -28.03 10.30
CA CYS A 272 15.79 -28.75 11.57
C CYS A 272 14.70 -28.11 12.44
N GLU A 273 13.78 -28.94 12.95
CA GLU A 273 12.67 -28.46 13.80
C GLU A 273 13.15 -27.74 15.07
N HIS A 274 14.34 -28.09 15.56
CA HIS A 274 14.91 -27.57 16.81
C HIS A 274 15.72 -26.28 16.65
N CYS A 275 16.69 -26.27 15.72
CA CYS A 275 17.62 -25.15 15.55
C CYS A 275 17.30 -24.25 14.36
N GLN A 276 16.36 -24.65 13.50
CA GLN A 276 15.92 -23.89 12.31
C GLN A 276 17.08 -23.58 11.33
N LEU A 277 18.15 -24.37 11.35
CA LEU A 277 19.24 -24.31 10.37
C LEU A 277 19.00 -25.30 9.22
N PRO A 278 19.49 -24.99 8.01
CA PRO A 278 19.30 -25.85 6.85
C PRO A 278 20.29 -27.02 6.87
N PHE A 279 19.78 -28.23 6.66
CA PHE A 279 20.56 -29.44 6.47
C PHE A 279 20.15 -30.14 5.19
N GLU A 280 21.06 -30.95 4.64
CA GLU A 280 20.67 -31.88 3.60
C GLU A 280 19.64 -32.87 4.15
N GLU A 281 18.57 -33.12 3.40
CA GLU A 281 17.46 -34.00 3.80
C GLU A 281 17.96 -35.40 4.24
N SER A 282 19.05 -35.89 3.63
CA SER A 282 19.71 -37.16 3.97
C SER A 282 20.40 -37.16 5.34
N LEU A 283 20.80 -36.00 5.86
CA LEU A 283 21.52 -35.82 7.13
C LEU A 283 20.62 -35.24 8.23
N LEU A 284 19.43 -34.76 7.90
CA LEU A 284 18.53 -34.06 8.81
C LEU A 284 18.15 -34.93 10.02
N GLN A 285 17.69 -36.16 9.79
CA GLN A 285 17.30 -37.08 10.87
C GLN A 285 18.45 -37.37 11.84
N GLN A 286 19.67 -37.50 11.33
CA GLN A 286 20.86 -37.71 12.16
C GLN A 286 21.13 -36.48 13.05
N HIS A 287 20.98 -35.28 12.48
CA HIS A 287 21.15 -34.04 13.23
C HIS A 287 20.06 -33.88 14.30
N GLU A 288 18.78 -34.07 13.96
CA GLU A 288 17.66 -33.90 14.88
C GLU A 288 17.75 -34.82 16.10
N ALA A 289 18.22 -36.06 15.91
CA ALA A 289 18.47 -36.99 17.00
C ALA A 289 19.56 -36.51 18.00
N GLN A 290 20.42 -35.57 17.59
CA GLN A 290 21.53 -35.05 18.39
C GLN A 290 21.36 -33.57 18.76
N CYS A 291 20.38 -32.89 18.19
CA CYS A 291 20.18 -31.46 18.36
C CYS A 291 19.64 -31.16 19.75
N GLN A 292 20.41 -30.43 20.56
CA GLN A 292 20.02 -30.02 21.91
C GLN A 292 19.50 -28.58 21.97
N VAL A 293 19.34 -27.93 20.81
CA VAL A 293 18.84 -26.55 20.73
C VAL A 293 17.35 -26.53 21.01
N SER A 294 16.91 -25.60 21.85
CA SER A 294 15.48 -25.34 22.10
C SER A 294 15.25 -23.84 22.05
N LEU A 295 14.72 -23.37 20.93
CA LEU A 295 14.37 -21.96 20.74
C LEU A 295 13.09 -21.62 21.51
N LYS A 296 13.02 -20.41 22.06
CA LYS A 296 11.85 -19.88 22.77
C LYS A 296 11.40 -18.58 22.13
N GLY A 297 10.09 -18.43 21.91
CA GLY A 297 9.52 -17.21 21.34
C GLY A 297 10.12 -16.92 19.97
N ASP A 298 10.74 -15.75 19.83
CA ASP A 298 11.31 -15.24 18.58
C ASP A 298 12.81 -15.54 18.42
N GLN A 299 13.39 -16.38 19.28
CA GLN A 299 14.81 -16.74 19.21
C GLN A 299 15.19 -17.44 17.89
N LEU A 300 16.40 -17.18 17.43
CA LEU A 300 16.95 -17.78 16.21
C LEU A 300 18.42 -18.20 16.40
N VAL A 301 18.92 -19.09 15.54
CA VAL A 301 20.34 -19.50 15.53
C VAL A 301 21.05 -18.78 14.39
N CYS A 302 22.19 -18.15 14.67
CA CYS A 302 23.04 -17.57 13.64
C CYS A 302 23.56 -18.69 12.70
N PRO A 303 23.26 -18.67 11.39
CA PRO A 303 23.65 -19.74 10.48
C PRO A 303 25.15 -19.80 10.18
N LEU A 304 25.92 -18.81 10.62
CA LEU A 304 27.37 -18.74 10.40
C LEU A 304 28.17 -19.29 11.59
N CYS A 305 27.75 -18.97 12.83
CA CYS A 305 28.53 -19.30 14.03
C CYS A 305 27.80 -20.18 15.05
N GLY A 306 26.51 -20.46 14.85
CA GLY A 306 25.71 -21.34 15.72
C GLY A 306 25.25 -20.71 17.05
N VAL A 307 25.51 -19.42 17.28
CA VAL A 307 25.05 -18.70 18.48
C VAL A 307 23.54 -18.50 18.44
N ILE A 308 22.87 -18.68 19.59
CA ILE A 308 21.43 -18.38 19.77
C ILE A 308 21.29 -16.87 20.02
N LEU A 309 20.36 -16.25 19.30
CA LEU A 309 20.07 -14.82 19.29
C LEU A 309 18.62 -14.58 19.70
N ASP A 310 18.34 -13.47 20.37
CA ASP A 310 17.02 -13.18 20.96
C ASP A 310 15.97 -12.65 19.97
N GLY A 311 16.31 -12.63 18.67
CA GLY A 311 15.41 -12.26 17.59
C GLY A 311 16.14 -11.63 16.41
N GLY A 312 15.36 -11.11 15.45
CA GLY A 312 15.89 -10.48 14.23
C GLY A 312 16.75 -9.24 14.51
N GLU A 313 16.36 -8.40 15.47
CA GLU A 313 17.10 -7.19 15.84
C GLU A 313 18.47 -7.53 16.47
N ASP A 314 18.50 -8.48 17.40
CA ASP A 314 19.75 -8.97 18.00
C ASP A 314 20.67 -9.61 16.94
N ALA A 315 20.11 -10.25 15.93
CA ALA A 315 20.87 -10.74 14.79
C ALA A 315 21.53 -9.60 13.99
N LEU A 316 20.79 -8.52 13.69
CA LEU A 316 21.36 -7.35 13.01
C LEU A 316 22.46 -6.68 13.85
N ILE A 317 22.31 -6.61 15.17
CA ILE A 317 23.36 -6.11 16.08
C ILE A 317 24.58 -7.07 16.05
N HIS A 318 24.35 -8.38 16.10
CA HIS A 318 25.40 -9.40 16.06
C HIS A 318 26.28 -9.29 14.80
N TYR A 319 25.68 -8.95 13.65
CA TYR A 319 26.40 -8.76 12.39
C TYR A 319 26.99 -7.36 12.21
N SER A 320 26.25 -6.31 12.57
CA SER A 320 26.68 -4.91 12.37
C SER A 320 27.82 -4.51 13.31
N GLU A 321 27.82 -5.01 14.55
CA GLU A 321 28.88 -4.77 15.54
C GLU A 321 30.05 -5.76 15.44
N LEU A 322 30.13 -6.55 14.35
CA LEU A 322 31.22 -7.49 14.07
C LEU A 322 31.42 -8.57 15.16
N LYS A 323 30.35 -8.93 15.88
CA LYS A 323 30.41 -9.98 16.93
C LYS A 323 30.52 -11.38 16.31
N CYS A 324 29.99 -11.58 15.10
CA CYS A 324 30.08 -12.84 14.38
C CYS A 324 31.48 -13.10 13.79
N GLN A 325 32.30 -13.90 14.47
CA GLN A 325 33.65 -14.26 13.97
C GLN A 325 33.64 -15.10 12.69
N ALA A 326 32.54 -15.79 12.41
CA ALA A 326 32.37 -16.61 11.21
C ALA A 326 31.86 -15.80 9.99
N ASN A 327 31.66 -14.48 10.12
CA ASN A 327 31.17 -13.67 9.02
C ASN A 327 32.29 -13.36 8.01
N PRO A 328 32.23 -13.87 6.77
CA PRO A 328 33.30 -13.65 5.81
C PRO A 328 33.42 -12.18 5.40
N ARG A 329 32.36 -11.37 5.48
CA ARG A 329 32.41 -9.95 5.12
C ARG A 329 33.14 -9.08 6.14
N THR A 330 33.42 -9.62 7.32
CA THR A 330 34.15 -8.92 8.38
C THR A 330 35.61 -9.36 8.47
N SER A 331 36.04 -10.35 7.67
CA SER A 331 37.44 -10.75 7.63
C SER A 331 38.22 -9.87 6.66
N GLN A 332 39.36 -9.33 7.14
CA GLN A 332 40.22 -8.47 6.34
C GLN A 332 40.69 -9.17 5.06
N GLU A 333 41.01 -10.46 5.16
CA GLU A 333 41.48 -11.29 4.04
C GLU A 333 40.45 -11.41 2.91
N PHE A 334 39.16 -11.55 3.24
CA PHE A 334 38.10 -11.65 2.23
C PHE A 334 37.82 -10.30 1.56
N GLN A 335 37.87 -9.20 2.32
CA GLN A 335 37.75 -7.85 1.75
C GLN A 335 38.90 -7.55 0.77
N ASP A 336 40.12 -7.96 1.09
CA ASP A 336 41.30 -7.79 0.23
C ASP A 336 41.17 -8.61 -1.07
N ILE A 337 40.65 -9.85 -1.00
CA ILE A 337 40.41 -10.71 -2.18
C ILE A 337 39.33 -10.12 -3.10
N ILE A 338 38.24 -9.60 -2.54
CA ILE A 338 37.18 -8.95 -3.33
C ILE A 338 37.76 -7.74 -4.07
N LYS A 339 38.48 -6.87 -3.36
CA LYS A 339 39.09 -5.67 -3.94
C LYS A 339 40.04 -6.01 -5.09
N GLN A 340 40.93 -6.99 -4.90
CA GLN A 340 41.86 -7.44 -5.94
C GLN A 340 41.17 -8.02 -7.19
N LYS A 341 40.05 -8.74 -7.03
CA LYS A 341 39.29 -9.30 -8.17
C LYS A 341 38.52 -8.24 -8.95
N MET A 342 38.16 -7.14 -8.29
CA MET A 342 37.44 -6.03 -8.91
C MET A 342 38.34 -5.09 -9.67
N ASP A 343 39.51 -4.77 -9.12
CA ASP A 343 40.51 -3.94 -9.81
C ASP A 343 40.98 -4.60 -11.12
N LYS A 344 40.95 -5.94 -11.19
CA LYS A 344 41.23 -6.72 -12.42
C LYS A 344 40.11 -6.74 -13.47
N ARG A 345 38.90 -6.28 -13.15
CA ARG A 345 37.75 -6.22 -14.08
C ARG A 345 37.44 -4.79 -14.58
N GLY A 346 38.25 -3.81 -14.15
CA GLY A 346 38.11 -2.40 -14.51
C GLY A 346 38.94 -1.94 -15.72
N ASP A 347 39.62 -2.86 -16.41
CA ASP A 347 40.34 -2.62 -17.69
C ASP A 347 39.57 -3.23 -18.88
#